data_AF-A0ABD6P6Y4-F1
#
_entry.id   AF-A0ABD6P6Y4-F1
#
_cell.length_a   1.000
_cell.length_b   1.000
_cell.length_c   1.000
_cell.angle_alpha   90.00
_cell.angle_beta   90.00
_cell.angle_gamma   90.00
#
_symmetry.space_group_name_H-M   'P 1'
#
loop_
_entity.id
_entity.type
_entity.pdbx_description
1 polymer ?
#
loop_
_entity_poly.entity_id
_entity_poly.type
_entity_poly.pdbx_seq_one_letter_code
_entity_poly.pdbx_strand_id
1 'polypeptide(L)' 'MYVCLCVGATNQTVCDAVAGGASTSKEIAEACGAGGDCGRCRRTLRAILAAERLHEPAPSH' A
#
# COMPACT_ATOMS: atom_id res chain seq x y z
N MET A 1 8.70 -9.29 -1.96
CA MET A 1 9.66 -8.74 -0.97
C MET A 1 8.90 -8.16 0.23
N TYR A 2 9.52 -8.05 1.41
CA TYR A 2 8.90 -7.39 2.56
C TYR A 2 8.96 -5.88 2.44
N VAL A 3 7.80 -5.22 2.55
CA VAL A 3 7.67 -3.77 2.55
C VAL A 3 7.70 -3.21 3.98
N CYS A 4 7.08 -3.89 4.94
CA CYS A 4 7.09 -3.50 6.36
C CYS A 4 7.62 -4.63 7.24
N LEU A 5 8.71 -4.38 7.97
CA LEU A 5 9.30 -5.38 8.87
C LEU A 5 8.58 -5.49 10.22
N CYS A 6 7.89 -4.43 10.67
CA CYS A 6 7.19 -4.45 11.97
C CYS A 6 6.04 -5.47 12.00
N VAL A 7 5.33 -5.60 10.87
CA VAL A 7 4.14 -6.46 10.75
C VAL A 7 4.31 -7.57 9.71
N GLY A 8 5.49 -7.68 9.10
CA GLY A 8 5.75 -8.67 8.05
C GLY A 8 4.93 -8.45 6.76
N ALA A 9 4.52 -7.22 6.45
CA ALA A 9 3.75 -6.96 5.23
C ALA A 9 4.64 -7.07 3.98
N THR A 10 4.17 -7.78 2.97
CA THR A 10 4.86 -7.97 1.70
C THR A 10 4.39 -6.98 0.64
N ASN A 11 5.07 -6.93 -0.50
CA ASN A 11 4.59 -6.17 -1.66
C ASN A 11 3.19 -6.60 -2.07
N GLN A 12 2.93 -7.91 -2.11
CA GLN A 12 1.61 -8.45 -2.44
C GLN A 12 0.55 -7.95 -1.44
N THR A 13 0.83 -8.05 -0.14
CA THR A 13 -0.08 -7.56 0.92
C THR A 13 -0.45 -6.09 0.73
N VAL A 14 0.52 -5.25 0.34
CA VAL A 14 0.26 -3.82 0.12
C VAL A 14 -0.52 -3.60 -1.17
N CYS A 15 -0.17 -4.29 -2.27
CA CYS A 15 -0.92 -4.21 -3.54
C CYS A 15 -2.36 -4.68 -3.36
N ASP A 16 -2.61 -5.77 -2.60
CA ASP A 16 -3.95 -6.26 -2.32
C ASP A 16 -4.78 -5.22 -1.54
N ALA A 17 -4.17 -4.52 -0.58
CA ALA A 17 -4.84 -3.43 0.13
C ALA A 17 -5.21 -2.27 -0.80
N VAL A 18 -4.32 -1.91 -1.74
CA VAL A 18 -4.60 -0.88 -2.75
C VAL A 18 -5.70 -1.31 -3.72
N ALA A 19 -5.64 -2.56 -4.22
CA ALA A 19 -6.68 -3.14 -5.07
C ALA A 19 -8.04 -3.24 -4.34
N GLY A 20 -8.02 -3.41 -3.02
CA GLY A 20 -9.19 -3.33 -2.15
C GLY A 20 -9.71 -1.90 -1.88
N GLY A 21 -9.08 -0.88 -2.45
CA GLY A 21 -9.51 0.52 -2.40
C GLY A 21 -8.68 1.44 -1.51
N ALA A 22 -7.61 0.95 -0.86
CA ALA A 22 -6.76 1.82 -0.06
C ALA A 22 -6.05 2.85 -0.95
N SER A 23 -6.31 4.13 -0.70
CA SER A 23 -5.81 5.28 -1.46
C SER A 23 -4.79 6.11 -0.68
N THR A 24 -4.57 5.78 0.59
CA THR A 24 -3.65 6.48 1.50
C THR A 24 -2.82 5.50 2.33
N SER A 25 -1.67 5.94 2.83
CA SER A 25 -0.86 5.14 3.76
C SER A 25 -1.58 4.86 5.08
N LYS A 26 -2.58 5.68 5.44
CA LYS A 26 -3.42 5.45 6.61
C LYS A 26 -4.35 4.27 6.36
N GLU A 27 -5.07 4.25 5.24
CA GLU A 27 -5.95 3.14 4.87
C GLU A 27 -5.18 1.82 4.69
N ILE A 28 -3.95 1.87 4.17
CA ILE A 28 -3.08 0.68 4.14
C ILE A 28 -2.78 0.18 5.57
N ALA A 29 -2.51 1.09 6.51
CA ALA A 29 -2.26 0.72 7.90
C ALA A 29 -3.51 0.13 8.56
N GLU A 30 -4.70 0.66 8.28
CA GLU A 30 -5.97 0.07 8.74
C GLU A 30 -6.22 -1.32 8.13
N ALA A 31 -5.90 -1.51 6.85
CA ALA A 31 -6.14 -2.77 6.13
C ALA A 31 -5.19 -3.90 6.52
N CYS A 32 -3.90 -3.60 6.74
CA CYS A 32 -2.86 -4.63 6.94
C CYS A 32 -1.77 -4.28 7.96
N GLY A 33 -1.90 -3.17 8.69
CA GLY A 33 -0.93 -2.71 9.69
C GLY A 33 0.33 -2.04 9.14
N ALA A 34 0.62 -2.15 7.83
CA ALA A 34 1.82 -1.59 7.25
C ALA A 34 1.84 -0.06 7.37
N GLY A 35 2.90 0.49 7.97
CA GLY A 35 3.06 1.92 8.19
C GLY A 35 2.43 2.47 9.47
N GLY A 36 1.73 1.63 10.25
CA GLY A 36 1.13 2.01 11.54
C GLY A 36 2.13 2.16 12.68
N ASP A 37 3.25 1.43 12.65
CA ASP A 37 4.25 1.37 13.74
C ASP A 37 5.43 2.34 13.52
N CYS A 38 6.67 1.85 13.32
CA CYS A 38 7.87 2.71 13.22
C CYS A 38 7.92 3.63 11.99
N GLY A 39 7.01 3.46 11.03
CA GLY A 39 6.84 4.35 9.87
C GLY A 39 7.91 4.27 8.78
N ARG A 40 8.99 3.47 8.91
CA ARG A 40 10.09 3.40 7.92
C ARG A 40 9.63 3.00 6.51
N CYS A 41 8.61 2.15 6.42
CA CYS A 41 8.04 1.70 5.14
C CYS A 41 7.15 2.76 4.46
N ARG A 42 6.74 3.85 5.14
CA ARG A 42 5.74 4.81 4.60
C ARG A 42 6.17 5.46 3.29
N ARG A 43 7.48 5.65 3.05
CA ARG A 43 7.98 6.16 1.76
C ARG A 43 7.71 5.15 0.64
N THR A 44 7.99 3.88 0.88
CA THR A 44 7.72 2.78 -0.04
C THR A 44 6.23 2.61 -0.30
N LEU A 45 5.38 2.68 0.73
CA LEU A 45 3.93 2.62 0.57
C LEU A 45 3.39 3.72 -0.36
N ARG A 46 3.88 4.96 -0.22
CA ARG A 46 3.51 6.06 -1.11
C ARG A 46 3.99 5.87 -2.54
N ALA A 47 5.16 5.25 -2.74
CA ALA A 47 5.65 4.93 -4.08
C ALA A 47 4.77 3.87 -4.75
N ILE A 48 4.33 2.84 -4.02
CA ILE A 48 3.39 1.83 -4.51
C ILE A 48 2.06 2.50 -4.88
N LEU A 49 1.48 3.30 -3.99
CA LEU A 49 0.23 4.06 -4.27
C LEU A 49 0.35 4.94 -5.52
N ALA A 50 1.48 5.62 -5.70
CA ALA A 50 1.72 6.45 -6.87
C ALA A 50 1.84 5.61 -8.16
N ALA A 51 2.48 4.44 -8.08
CA ALA A 51 2.61 3.52 -9.21
C ALA A 51 1.25 2.92 -9.63
N GLU A 52 0.42 2.53 -8.67
CA GLU A 52 -0.93 1.98 -8.94
C GLU A 52 -1.83 3.03 -9.62
N ARG A 53 -1.75 4.31 -9.23
CA ARG A 53 -2.47 5.41 -9.90
C ARG A 53 -2.04 5.65 -11.35
N LEU A 54 -0.82 5.25 -11.72
CA LEU A 54 -0.36 5.28 -13.11
C LEU A 54 -0.80 4.04 -13.90
N HIS A 55 -1.23 2.99 -13.20
CA HIS A 55 -1.69 1.73 -13.78
C HIS A 55 -3.23 1.60 -13.82
N GLU A 56 -3.98 2.59 -13.33
CA GLU A 56 -5.43 2.61 -13.51
C GLU A 56 -5.78 2.57 -15.01
N PRO A 57 -6.41 1.48 -15.52
CA PRO A 57 -7.01 1.54 -16.85
C PRO A 57 -8.14 2.57 -16.79
N ALA A 58 -8.23 3.42 -17.82
CA ALA A 58 -9.29 4.44 -17.93
C ALA A 58 -10.67 3.83 -17.61
N PRO A 59 -11.56 4.56 -16.90
CA PRO A 59 -12.87 4.02 -16.55
C PRO A 59 -13.60 3.62 -17.83
N SER A 60 -13.79 2.31 -18.02
CA SER A 60 -14.71 1.77 -19.00
C SER A 60 -16.13 2.02 -18.48
N HIS A 61 -16.72 3.11 -18.98
CA HIS A 61 -18.14 3.45 -18.86
C HIS A 61 -19.06 2.29 -19.25
#